data_AF-A0A3D5FEF2-F1
#
_entry.id   AF-A0A3D5FEF2-F1
#
_cell.length_a   1.000
_cell.length_b   1.000
_cell.length_c   1.000
_cell.angle_alpha   90.00
_cell.angle_beta   90.00
_cell.angle_gamma   90.00
#
_symmetry.space_group_name_H-M   'P 1'
#
loop_
_entity.id
_entity.type
_entity.pdbx_description
1 polymer ?
#
loop_
_entity_poly.entity_id
_entity_poly.type
_entity_poly.pdbx_seq_one_letter_code
_entity_poly.pdbx_strand_id
1 'polypeptide(L)'
;LEVSSPGLDRPLVKHEHFQRYRDSKVRIRTRTSHLGRRKFIGTLAEVGEESVVVDVDGEPYELPFSDMERANLVGQIRDSSA
;
A
#
# COMPACT_ATOMS: atom_id res chain seq x y z
N LEU A 1 14.98 22.46 13.61
CA LEU A 1 15.53 22.06 12.29
C LEU A 1 15.63 20.55 12.29
N GLU A 2 14.52 19.87 12.03
CA GLU A 2 14.48 18.41 11.93
C GLU A 2 13.79 18.09 10.61
N VAL A 3 14.54 18.24 9.52
CA VAL A 3 14.09 17.80 8.20
C VAL A 3 14.18 16.27 8.21
N SER A 4 13.09 15.63 8.60
CA SER A 4 12.91 14.22 8.29
C SER A 4 12.94 14.08 6.78
N SER A 5 13.92 13.31 6.30
CA SER A 5 14.23 13.07 4.90
C SER A 5 12.96 12.99 4.04
N PRO A 6 12.86 13.74 2.94
CA PRO A 6 11.73 13.67 2.01
C PRO A 6 11.81 12.35 1.22
N GLY A 7 11.68 11.23 1.92
CA GLY A 7 11.60 9.88 1.36
C GLY A 7 10.13 9.55 1.21
N LEU A 8 9.56 10.04 0.12
CA LEU A 8 8.13 10.12 -0.25
C LEU A 8 7.29 8.82 -0.17
N ASP A 9 7.85 7.70 0.28
CA ASP A 9 7.17 6.41 0.23
C ASP A 9 7.65 5.52 1.38
N ARG A 10 6.77 5.29 2.36
CA ARG A 10 7.07 4.46 3.53
C ARG A 10 6.81 3.00 3.15
N PRO A 11 7.84 2.14 3.04
CA PRO A 11 7.64 0.75 2.67
C PRO A 11 6.84 0.02 3.76
N LEU A 12 5.77 -0.63 3.34
CA LEU A 12 4.93 -1.49 4.15
C LEU A 12 5.47 -2.91 4.02
N VAL A 13 6.22 -3.35 5.04
CA VAL A 13 6.87 -4.67 5.05
C VAL A 13 6.25 -5.58 6.08
N LYS A 14 5.85 -5.01 7.23
CA LYS A 14 5.25 -5.74 8.35
C LYS A 14 3.74 -5.68 8.28
N HIS A 15 3.09 -6.78 8.66
CA HIS A 15 1.64 -6.89 8.83
C HIS A 15 1.04 -5.76 9.68
N GLU A 16 1.69 -5.46 10.81
CA GLU A 16 1.29 -4.37 11.72
C GLU A 16 1.21 -3.00 11.03
N HIS A 17 2.05 -2.77 10.01
CA HIS A 17 1.99 -1.53 9.25
C HIS A 17 0.71 -1.48 8.42
N PHE A 18 0.36 -2.56 7.72
CA PHE A 18 -0.89 -2.60 6.95
C PHE A 18 -2.11 -2.38 7.84
N GLN A 19 -2.16 -3.03 8.99
CA GLN A 19 -3.25 -2.82 9.96
C GLN A 19 -3.33 -1.35 10.41
N ARG A 20 -2.19 -0.73 10.70
CA ARG A 20 -2.12 0.68 11.12
C ARG A 20 -2.58 1.66 10.03
N TYR A 21 -2.35 1.32 8.77
CA TYR A 21 -2.72 2.13 7.61
C TYR A 21 -3.91 1.55 6.83
N ARG A 22 -4.80 0.83 7.52
CA ARG A 22 -6.12 0.47 6.98
C ARG A 22 -6.83 1.74 6.50
N ASP A 23 -7.56 1.64 5.41
CA ASP A 23 -8.25 2.75 4.75
C ASP A 23 -7.31 3.81 4.12
N SER A 24 -6.00 3.56 4.11
CA SER A 24 -5.03 4.45 3.46
C SER A 24 -4.69 4.00 2.05
N LYS A 25 -4.26 4.95 1.22
CA LYS A 25 -3.83 4.66 -0.15
C LYS A 25 -2.47 3.95 -0.15
N VAL A 26 -2.44 2.76 -0.72
CA VAL A 26 -1.24 1.93 -0.81
C VAL A 26 -0.94 1.57 -2.26
N ARG A 27 0.35 1.38 -2.53
CA ARG A 27 0.86 0.86 -3.79
C ARG A 27 1.46 -0.51 -3.50
N ILE A 28 0.86 -1.55 -4.05
CA ILE A 28 1.33 -2.93 -3.93
C ILE A 28 1.80 -3.41 -5.29
N ARG A 29 2.96 -4.06 -5.30
CA ARG A 29 3.53 -4.74 -6.46
C ARG A 29 3.57 -6.23 -6.17
N THR A 30 3.01 -7.02 -7.07
CA THR A 30 2.99 -8.48 -6.99
C THR A 30 4.12 -9.08 -7.84
N ARG A 31 4.60 -10.27 -7.45
CA ARG A 31 5.59 -11.03 -8.22
C ARG A 31 4.94 -11.66 -9.43
N THR A 32 3.76 -12.21 -9.24
CA THR A 32 2.98 -12.85 -10.29
C THR A 32 2.10 -11.82 -10.99
N SER A 33 1.87 -12.02 -12.29
CA SER A 33 0.90 -11.23 -13.04
C SER A 33 -0.52 -11.57 -12.58
N HIS A 34 -1.07 -10.80 -11.66
CA HIS A 34 -2.48 -10.90 -11.27
C HIS A 34 -3.31 -10.15 -12.30
N LEU A 35 -4.18 -10.83 -13.06
CA LEU A 35 -5.06 -10.20 -14.07
C LEU A 35 -4.30 -9.35 -15.11
N GLY A 36 -3.11 -9.81 -15.52
CA GLY A 36 -2.26 -9.11 -16.49
C GLY A 36 -1.55 -7.86 -15.96
N ARG A 37 -1.76 -7.52 -14.69
CA ARG A 37 -1.13 -6.38 -14.01
C ARG A 37 -0.31 -6.88 -12.81
N ARG A 38 0.79 -6.19 -12.52
CA ARG A 38 1.67 -6.49 -11.36
C ARG A 38 1.69 -5.37 -10.34
N LYS A 39 0.93 -4.31 -10.59
CA LYS A 39 0.94 -3.06 -9.83
C LYS A 39 -0.49 -2.69 -9.52
N PHE A 40 -0.79 -2.60 -8.24
CA PHE A 40 -2.08 -2.25 -7.70
C PHE A 40 -1.89 -0.98 -6.89
N ILE A 41 -2.61 0.08 -7.25
CA ILE A 41 -2.61 1.33 -6.51
C ILE A 41 -4.04 1.60 -6.13
N GLY A 42 -4.33 1.56 -4.84
CA GLY A 42 -5.70 1.65 -4.36
C GLY A 42 -5.75 1.92 -2.87
N THR A 43 -6.94 1.88 -2.32
CA THR A 43 -7.16 2.06 -0.88
C THR A 43 -7.18 0.70 -0.21
N LEU A 44 -6.47 0.57 0.91
CA LEU A 44 -6.43 -0.66 1.69
C LEU A 44 -7.78 -0.88 2.40
N ALA A 45 -8.68 -1.65 1.79
CA ALA A 45 -10.02 -1.89 2.31
C ALA A 45 -10.00 -2.84 3.52
N GLU A 46 -9.22 -3.92 3.41
CA GLU A 46 -9.10 -4.93 4.46
C GLU A 46 -7.67 -5.47 4.58
N VAL A 47 -7.31 -5.87 5.79
CA VAL A 47 -6.01 -6.46 6.12
C VAL A 47 -6.27 -7.74 6.89
N GLY A 48 -6.16 -8.88 6.20
CA GLY A 48 -6.18 -10.21 6.81
C GLY A 48 -4.79 -10.60 7.31
N GLU A 49 -4.66 -11.78 7.93
CA GLU A 49 -3.39 -12.31 8.44
C GLU A 49 -2.39 -12.69 7.33
N GLU A 50 -2.90 -13.27 6.24
CA GLU A 50 -2.09 -13.82 5.14
C GLU A 50 -2.21 -13.05 3.82
N SER A 51 -3.21 -12.16 3.71
CA SER A 51 -3.51 -11.36 2.52
C SER A 51 -4.10 -10.00 2.89
N VAL A 52 -4.14 -9.08 1.92
CA VAL A 52 -4.84 -7.79 2.06
C VAL A 52 -5.77 -7.56 0.88
N VAL A 53 -6.87 -6.85 1.13
CA VAL A 53 -7.80 -6.43 0.09
C VAL A 53 -7.55 -4.95 -0.20
N VAL A 54 -7.21 -4.66 -1.45
CA VAL A 54 -7.04 -3.29 -1.94
C VAL A 54 -8.15 -2.96 -2.91
N ASP A 55 -8.92 -1.93 -2.61
CA ASP A 55 -9.89 -1.36 -3.54
C ASP A 55 -9.16 -0.48 -4.57
N VAL A 56 -9.18 -0.92 -5.83
CA VAL A 56 -8.60 -0.19 -6.96
C VAL A 56 -9.74 0.22 -7.87
N ASP A 57 -10.07 1.51 -7.86
CA ASP A 57 -11.14 2.09 -8.70
C ASP A 57 -12.54 1.49 -8.42
N GLY A 58 -12.82 1.09 -7.18
CA GLY A 58 -14.07 0.44 -6.79
C GLY A 58 -14.10 -1.08 -7.01
N GLU A 59 -13.00 -1.67 -7.46
CA GLU A 59 -12.83 -3.11 -7.55
C GLU A 59 -11.94 -3.62 -6.39
N PRO A 60 -12.43 -4.53 -5.53
CA PRO A 60 -11.61 -5.13 -4.48
C PRO A 60 -10.67 -6.20 -5.06
N TYR A 61 -9.37 -6.02 -4.81
CA TYR A 61 -8.32 -6.98 -5.20
C TYR A 61 -7.69 -7.60 -3.95
N GLU A 62 -7.85 -8.91 -3.80
CA GLU A 62 -7.16 -9.67 -2.76
C GLU A 62 -5.75 -10.04 -3.20
N LEU A 63 -4.76 -9.60 -2.40
CA LEU A 63 -3.34 -9.77 -2.67
C LEU A 63 -2.70 -10.50 -1.48
N PRO A 64 -2.19 -11.72 -1.66
CA PRO A 64 -1.51 -12.46 -0.58
C PRO A 64 -0.11 -11.90 -0.33
N PHE A 65 0.31 -11.83 0.95
CA PHE A 65 1.65 -11.32 1.30
C PHE A 65 2.77 -12.15 0.64
N SER A 66 2.55 -13.45 0.44
CA SER A 66 3.48 -14.35 -0.25
C SER A 66 3.75 -13.96 -1.71
N ASP A 67 2.78 -13.33 -2.40
CA ASP A 67 2.95 -12.86 -3.77
C ASP A 67 3.36 -11.37 -3.84
N MET A 68 3.22 -10.61 -2.74
CA MET A 68 3.66 -9.23 -2.70
C MET A 68 5.19 -9.13 -2.80
N GLU A 69 5.66 -8.54 -3.89
CA GLU A 69 7.06 -8.18 -4.08
C GLU A 69 7.43 -6.94 -3.27
N ARG A 70 6.53 -5.94 -3.26
CA ARG A 70 6.80 -4.66 -2.62
C ARG A 70 5.49 -3.93 -2.31
N ALA A 71 5.37 -3.38 -1.11
CA ALA A 71 4.23 -2.54 -0.75
C ALA A 71 4.70 -1.25 -0.10
N ASN A 72 3.99 -0.17 -0.41
CA ASN A 72 4.47 1.19 -0.30
C ASN A 72 3.28 2.09 0.07
N LEU A 73 3.35 2.80 1.20
CA LEU A 73 2.28 3.73 1.60
C LEU A 73 2.38 5.00 0.75
N VAL A 74 1.30 5.32 0.04
CA VAL A 74 1.21 6.55 -0.75
C VAL A 74 0.76 7.67 0.19
N GLY A 75 1.72 8.29 0.87
CA GLY A 75 1.47 9.52 1.61
C GLY A 75 1.20 10.66 0.63
N GLN A 76 -0.03 11.18 0.60
CA GLN A 76 -0.23 12.51 0.04
C GLN A 76 0.41 13.49 1.01
N ILE A 77 1.61 13.94 0.66
CA ILE A 77 2.22 15.11 1.28
C ILE A 77 1.24 16.24 0.98
N ARG A 78 0.47 16.63 1.99
CA ARG A 78 -0.12 17.96 1.99
C ARG A 78 1.04 18.84 2.43
N ASP A 79 1.73 19.42 1.46
CA ASP A 79 2.55 20.59 1.68
C ASP A 79 1.70 21.59 2.48
N SER A 80 1.95 21.67 3.78
CA SER A 80 1.42 22.73 4.62
C SER A 80 2.29 23.95 4.35
N SER A 81 1.99 24.68 3.28
CA SER A 81 2.37 26.09 3.20
C SER A 81 1.62 26.82 4.30
N ALA A 82 2.35 27.30 5.30
CA ALA A 82 1.95 28.36 6.23
C ALA A 82 3.17 29.26 6.43
#